data_AF-A0A060BW52-F1
#
_entry.id   AF-A0A060BW52-F1
#
_cell.length_a   1.000
_cell.length_b   1.000
_cell.length_c   1.000
_cell.angle_alpha   90.00
_cell.angle_beta   90.00
_cell.angle_gamma   90.00
#
_symmetry.space_group_name_H-M   'P 1'
#
loop_
_entity.id
_entity.type
_entity.pdbx_description
1 polymer ?
#
loop_
_entity_poly.entity_id
_entity_poly.type
_entity_poly.pdbx_seq_one_letter_code
_entity_poly.pdbx_strand_id
1 'polypeptide(L)'
;DWSSYILLKDDEIDKERGVIREEWRSRNSGMLRVYTELQPVMYPGDKYADCMPIGSIDIINNFPYKDIRDYYHKWYRPDLQGIIIVGDIDVDAVEARLKATFADVKEPVNPAKRIYYPVSNNKEPIVAIGKDKEVDSPSLTSSSNKMPHRTVPKTT
;
A
#
# COMPACT_ATOMS: atom_id res chain seq x y z
N ASP A 1 0.98 15.50 -13.27
CA ASP A 1 -0.24 14.79 -13.68
C ASP A 1 -0.77 13.89 -12.56
N TRP A 2 -0.06 12.84 -12.19
CA TRP A 2 -0.49 11.85 -11.17
C TRP A 2 -0.57 12.38 -9.71
N SER A 3 0.37 13.27 -9.34
CA SER A 3 0.56 13.73 -7.96
C SER A 3 -0.49 14.70 -7.45
N SER A 4 -1.16 15.45 -8.34
CA SER A 4 -2.10 16.52 -7.97
C SER A 4 -3.20 16.82 -8.99
N TYR A 5 -3.21 16.18 -10.17
CA TYR A 5 -4.07 16.57 -11.30
C TYR A 5 -4.85 15.39 -11.91
N ILE A 6 -4.94 14.26 -11.21
CA ILE A 6 -5.70 13.11 -11.70
C ILE A 6 -7.20 13.44 -11.76
N LEU A 7 -7.85 13.06 -12.86
CA LEU A 7 -9.26 13.38 -13.08
C LEU A 7 -10.23 12.38 -12.44
N LEU A 8 -9.80 11.11 -12.26
CA LEU A 8 -10.63 10.01 -11.71
C LEU A 8 -12.04 10.00 -12.33
N LYS A 9 -12.11 9.97 -13.67
CA LYS A 9 -13.39 9.90 -14.39
C LYS A 9 -14.07 8.55 -14.13
N ASP A 10 -15.40 8.57 -14.00
CA ASP A 10 -16.18 7.36 -13.66
C ASP A 10 -15.96 6.22 -14.67
N ASP A 11 -15.92 6.56 -15.97
CA ASP A 11 -15.73 5.58 -17.05
C ASP A 11 -14.34 4.93 -17.05
N GLU A 12 -13.29 5.70 -16.71
CA GLU A 12 -11.94 5.16 -16.54
C GLU A 12 -11.84 4.29 -15.27
N ILE A 13 -12.51 4.67 -14.18
CA ILE A 13 -12.58 3.85 -12.97
C ILE A 13 -13.23 2.50 -13.28
N ASP A 14 -14.34 2.47 -14.03
CA ASP A 14 -15.03 1.23 -14.35
C ASP A 14 -14.23 0.32 -15.29
N LYS A 15 -13.48 0.90 -16.24
CA LYS A 15 -12.51 0.13 -17.05
C LYS A 15 -11.46 -0.53 -16.15
N GLU A 16 -10.93 0.22 -15.19
CA GLU A 16 -9.89 -0.28 -14.28
C GLU A 16 -10.40 -1.38 -13.34
N ARG A 17 -11.68 -1.34 -12.91
CA ARG A 17 -12.30 -2.47 -12.16
C ARG A 17 -12.18 -3.79 -12.92
N GLY A 18 -12.34 -3.76 -14.24
CA GLY A 18 -12.17 -4.93 -15.10
C GLY A 18 -10.74 -5.48 -15.07
N VAL A 19 -9.75 -4.59 -15.13
CA VAL A 19 -8.32 -4.94 -15.06
C VAL A 19 -7.97 -5.54 -13.70
N ILE A 20 -8.38 -4.89 -12.61
CA ILE A 20 -8.11 -5.36 -11.24
C ILE A 20 -8.79 -6.71 -10.98
N ARG A 21 -9.97 -6.96 -11.55
CA ARG A 21 -10.63 -8.27 -11.45
C ARG A 21 -9.82 -9.39 -12.12
N GLU A 22 -9.25 -9.13 -13.30
CA GLU A 22 -8.38 -10.10 -13.95
C GLU A 22 -7.06 -10.29 -13.22
N GLU A 23 -6.50 -9.23 -12.65
CA GLU A 23 -5.35 -9.34 -11.76
C GLU A 23 -5.68 -10.20 -10.53
N TRP A 24 -6.81 -9.98 -9.88
CA TRP A 24 -7.26 -10.79 -8.75
C TRP A 24 -7.39 -12.27 -9.14
N ARG A 25 -8.03 -12.55 -10.29
CA ARG A 25 -8.21 -13.92 -10.81
C ARG A 25 -6.86 -14.59 -11.11
N SER A 26 -5.94 -13.87 -11.75
CA SER A 26 -4.62 -14.41 -12.12
C SER A 26 -3.70 -14.62 -10.91
N ARG A 27 -3.81 -13.77 -9.88
CA ARG A 27 -3.02 -13.89 -8.65
C ARG A 27 -3.53 -14.94 -7.67
N ASN A 28 -4.78 -15.39 -7.80
CA ASN A 28 -5.45 -16.32 -6.88
C ASN A 28 -4.94 -17.78 -6.97
N SER A 29 -3.64 -17.96 -6.76
CA SER A 29 -2.96 -19.26 -6.68
C SER A 29 -3.24 -19.97 -5.35
N GLY A 30 -3.06 -21.30 -5.31
CA GLY A 30 -3.14 -22.07 -4.06
C GLY A 30 -2.21 -21.54 -2.96
N MET A 31 -1.00 -21.11 -3.32
CA MET A 31 -0.08 -20.48 -2.35
C MET A 31 -0.59 -19.14 -1.81
N LEU A 32 -1.23 -18.30 -2.65
CA LEU A 32 -1.84 -17.06 -2.16
C LEU A 32 -2.98 -17.36 -1.18
N ARG A 33 -3.83 -18.36 -1.48
CA ARG A 33 -4.94 -18.75 -0.60
C ARG A 33 -4.45 -19.26 0.75
N VAL A 34 -3.41 -20.09 0.76
CA VAL A 34 -2.72 -20.51 1.99
C VAL A 34 -2.22 -19.29 2.76
N TYR A 35 -1.53 -18.36 2.08
CA TYR A 35 -1.02 -17.16 2.75
C TYR A 35 -2.13 -16.30 3.36
N THR A 36 -3.22 -16.08 2.62
CA THR A 36 -4.41 -15.34 3.07
C THR A 36 -5.05 -15.99 4.30
N GLU A 37 -5.21 -17.32 4.28
CA GLU A 37 -5.77 -18.08 5.40
C GLU A 37 -4.92 -17.95 6.67
N LEU A 38 -3.59 -17.91 6.51
CA LEU A 38 -2.66 -17.84 7.64
C LEU A 38 -2.43 -16.43 8.17
N GLN A 39 -2.80 -15.36 7.45
CA GLN A 39 -2.56 -13.97 7.87
C GLN A 39 -3.12 -13.64 9.27
N PRO A 40 -4.37 -14.01 9.63
CA PRO A 40 -4.90 -13.74 10.97
C PRO A 40 -4.16 -14.46 12.10
N VAL A 41 -3.54 -15.62 11.79
CA VAL A 41 -2.73 -16.38 12.74
C VAL A 41 -1.37 -15.72 12.92
N MET A 42 -0.76 -15.25 11.82
CA MET A 42 0.57 -14.63 11.84
C MET A 42 0.58 -13.21 12.41
N TYR A 43 -0.53 -12.47 12.27
CA TYR A 43 -0.63 -11.06 12.65
C TYR A 43 -1.84 -10.78 13.56
N PRO A 44 -2.00 -11.49 14.70
CA PRO A 44 -3.20 -11.40 15.51
C PRO A 44 -3.38 -10.00 16.08
N GLY A 45 -4.52 -9.37 15.77
CA GLY A 45 -4.86 -8.01 16.22
C GLY A 45 -4.14 -6.87 15.48
N ASP A 46 -3.26 -7.19 14.54
CA ASP A 46 -2.59 -6.22 13.68
C ASP A 46 -3.39 -6.01 12.39
N LYS A 47 -3.24 -4.84 11.78
CA LYS A 47 -3.92 -4.49 10.51
C LYS A 47 -3.55 -5.44 9.35
N TYR A 48 -2.44 -6.15 9.46
CA TYR A 48 -1.99 -7.12 8.45
C TYR A 48 -2.74 -8.46 8.53
N ALA A 49 -3.60 -8.67 9.52
CA ALA A 49 -4.44 -9.87 9.63
C ALA A 49 -5.43 -10.00 8.47
N ASP A 50 -5.99 -8.88 8.00
CA ASP A 50 -7.12 -8.85 7.07
C ASP A 50 -6.99 -7.80 5.96
N CYS A 51 -5.92 -7.00 5.93
CA CYS A 51 -5.72 -5.92 4.96
C CYS A 51 -4.78 -6.33 3.83
N MET A 52 -5.17 -7.32 3.03
CA MET A 52 -4.40 -7.70 1.85
C MET A 52 -4.37 -6.56 0.81
N PRO A 53 -3.21 -6.25 0.20
CA PRO A 53 -3.10 -5.15 -0.77
C PRO A 53 -4.02 -5.26 -2.00
N ILE A 54 -4.28 -6.47 -2.49
CA ILE A 54 -5.19 -6.69 -3.64
C ILE A 54 -6.65 -6.36 -3.29
N GLY A 55 -6.99 -6.29 -1.99
CA GLY A 55 -8.34 -6.00 -1.52
C GLY A 55 -9.33 -7.14 -1.68
N SER A 56 -10.60 -6.83 -1.44
CA SER A 56 -11.73 -7.74 -1.65
C SER A 56 -12.38 -7.49 -3.00
N ILE A 57 -12.71 -8.56 -3.71
CA ILE A 57 -13.42 -8.48 -4.99
C ILE A 57 -14.78 -7.78 -4.84
N ASP A 58 -15.45 -7.97 -3.71
CA ASP A 58 -16.74 -7.32 -3.43
C ASP A 58 -16.57 -5.81 -3.30
N ILE A 59 -15.49 -5.36 -2.65
CA ILE A 59 -15.16 -3.93 -2.55
C ILE A 59 -14.82 -3.40 -3.95
N ILE A 60 -13.95 -4.08 -4.69
CA ILE A 60 -13.55 -3.68 -6.06
C ILE A 60 -14.75 -3.54 -6.99
N ASN A 61 -15.79 -4.36 -6.82
CA ASN A 61 -16.97 -4.29 -7.68
C ASN A 61 -17.96 -3.19 -7.26
N ASN A 62 -17.99 -2.80 -5.98
CA ASN A 62 -19.10 -2.01 -5.43
C ASN A 62 -18.72 -0.69 -4.76
N PHE A 63 -17.43 -0.39 -4.58
CA PHE A 63 -17.05 0.86 -3.91
C PHE A 63 -17.60 2.09 -4.67
N PRO A 64 -18.19 3.09 -4.00
CA PRO A 64 -18.64 4.33 -4.63
C PRO A 64 -17.47 5.11 -5.25
N TYR A 65 -17.63 5.72 -6.43
CA TYR A 65 -16.58 6.55 -7.04
C TYR A 65 -16.09 7.68 -6.12
N LYS A 66 -16.94 8.15 -5.20
CA LYS A 66 -16.57 9.16 -4.20
C LYS A 66 -15.44 8.66 -3.29
N ASP A 67 -15.41 7.37 -2.93
CA ASP A 67 -14.47 6.84 -1.96
C ASP A 67 -13.02 6.91 -2.45
N ILE A 68 -12.78 6.60 -3.73
CA ILE A 68 -11.43 6.71 -4.32
C ILE A 68 -10.99 8.17 -4.46
N ARG A 69 -11.92 9.08 -4.76
CA ARG A 69 -11.65 10.53 -4.83
C ARG A 69 -11.34 11.09 -3.45
N ASP A 70 -12.14 10.74 -2.44
CA ASP A 70 -11.91 11.12 -1.05
C ASP A 70 -10.56 10.57 -0.56
N TYR A 71 -10.25 9.31 -0.88
CA TYR A 71 -8.96 8.70 -0.55
C TYR A 71 -7.80 9.46 -1.21
N TYR A 72 -7.92 9.78 -2.50
CA TYR A 72 -6.93 10.55 -3.24
C TYR A 72 -6.69 11.91 -2.57
N HIS A 73 -7.73 12.71 -2.35
CA HIS A 73 -7.58 14.03 -1.72
C HIS A 73 -7.06 13.96 -0.28
N LYS A 74 -7.35 12.88 0.46
CA LYS A 74 -6.87 12.70 1.83
C LYS A 74 -5.38 12.35 1.92
N TRP A 75 -4.87 11.55 0.98
CA TRP A 75 -3.55 10.91 1.10
C TRP A 75 -2.53 11.31 0.02
N TYR A 76 -2.95 11.73 -1.17
CA TYR A 76 -2.06 12.20 -2.25
C TYR A 76 -1.75 13.69 -2.09
N ARG A 77 -0.91 14.00 -1.09
CA ARG A 77 -0.56 15.36 -0.70
C ARG A 77 0.95 15.57 -0.68
N PRO A 78 1.45 16.79 -0.96
CA PRO A 78 2.88 17.03 -1.18
C PRO A 78 3.76 16.75 0.05
N ASP A 79 3.26 16.94 1.27
CA ASP A 79 3.97 16.61 2.52
C ASP A 79 4.13 15.09 2.75
N LEU A 80 3.46 14.24 1.97
CA LEU A 80 3.61 12.78 1.97
C LEU A 80 4.27 12.23 0.70
N GLN A 81 4.75 13.10 -0.19
CA GLN A 81 5.38 12.72 -1.45
C GLN A 81 6.89 12.99 -1.42
N GLY A 82 7.65 12.16 -2.13
CA GLY A 82 9.08 12.34 -2.34
C GLY A 82 9.43 12.08 -3.79
N ILE A 83 10.33 12.89 -4.34
CA ILE A 83 10.83 12.73 -5.71
C ILE A 83 12.29 12.34 -5.61
N ILE A 84 12.66 11.23 -6.27
CA ILE A 84 14.03 10.76 -6.38
C ILE A 84 14.40 10.79 -7.86
N ILE A 85 15.47 11.49 -8.19
CA ILE A 85 15.99 11.62 -9.56
C ILE A 85 17.40 11.06 -9.56
N VAL A 86 17.68 10.12 -10.45
CA VAL A 86 18.97 9.44 -10.56
C VAL A 86 19.43 9.47 -12.01
N GLY A 87 20.66 9.91 -12.23
CA GLY A 87 21.26 9.99 -13.56
C GLY A 87 22.39 11.02 -13.59
N ASP A 88 22.91 11.25 -14.79
CA ASP A 88 23.78 12.39 -15.08
C ASP A 88 22.90 13.63 -15.26
N ILE A 89 22.84 14.48 -14.24
CA ILE A 89 21.94 15.62 -14.18
C ILE A 89 22.66 16.86 -13.65
N ASP A 90 22.24 18.01 -14.17
CA ASP A 90 22.48 19.29 -13.52
C ASP A 90 21.44 19.48 -12.40
N VAL A 91 21.90 19.44 -11.16
CA VAL A 91 21.06 19.51 -9.95
C VAL A 91 20.29 20.83 -9.90
N ASP A 92 20.93 21.96 -10.21
CA ASP A 92 20.33 23.28 -10.11
C ASP A 92 19.25 23.47 -11.18
N ALA A 93 19.52 23.03 -12.41
CA ALA A 93 18.56 23.07 -13.50
C ALA A 93 17.32 22.19 -13.21
N VAL A 94 17.54 21.00 -12.65
CA VAL A 94 16.45 20.09 -12.29
C VAL A 94 15.63 20.63 -11.11
N GLU A 95 16.27 21.16 -10.08
CA GLU A 95 15.58 21.76 -8.94
C GLU A 95 14.74 22.97 -9.37
N ALA A 96 15.28 23.85 -10.21
CA ALA A 96 14.53 24.98 -10.75
C ALA A 96 13.29 24.53 -11.54
N ARG A 97 13.43 23.49 -12.36
CA ARG A 97 12.33 22.93 -13.12
C ARG A 97 11.27 22.27 -12.22
N LEU A 98 11.69 21.59 -11.15
CA LEU A 98 10.77 21.02 -10.17
C LEU A 98 9.98 22.12 -9.45
N LYS A 99 10.66 23.17 -8.93
CA LYS A 99 9.99 24.31 -8.29
C LYS A 99 8.96 24.96 -9.21
N ALA A 100 9.32 25.17 -10.49
CA ALA A 100 8.40 25.72 -11.47
C ALA A 100 7.19 24.79 -11.74
N THR A 101 7.44 23.48 -11.87
CA THR A 101 6.38 22.48 -12.18
C THR A 101 5.38 22.33 -11.05
N PHE A 102 5.83 22.44 -9.80
CA PHE A 102 5.01 22.25 -8.61
C PHE A 102 4.57 23.55 -7.95
N ALA A 103 4.82 24.71 -8.57
CA ALA A 103 4.55 26.03 -8.00
C ALA A 103 3.06 26.22 -7.59
N ASP A 104 2.14 25.62 -8.35
CA ASP A 104 0.70 25.72 -8.11
C ASP A 104 0.15 24.65 -7.13
N VAL A 105 1.00 23.72 -6.67
CA VAL A 105 0.59 22.66 -5.75
C VAL A 105 0.55 23.21 -4.34
N LYS A 106 -0.67 23.32 -3.80
CA LYS A 106 -0.92 23.88 -2.48
C LYS A 106 -0.56 22.90 -1.37
N GLU A 107 -0.06 23.45 -0.26
CA GLU A 107 0.05 22.70 0.98
C GLU A 107 -1.34 22.26 1.48
N PRO A 108 -1.46 21.07 2.06
CA PRO A 108 -2.74 20.58 2.55
C PRO A 108 -3.14 21.30 3.84
N VAL A 109 -4.39 21.74 3.92
CA VAL A 109 -4.96 22.41 5.09
C VAL A 109 -5.55 21.37 6.04
N ASN A 110 -5.16 21.41 7.33
CA ASN A 110 -5.59 20.46 8.37
C ASN A 110 -5.50 18.98 7.92
N PRO A 111 -4.32 18.51 7.49
CA PRO A 111 -4.19 17.19 6.88
C PRO A 111 -4.42 16.04 7.88
N ALA A 112 -4.93 14.91 7.37
CA ALA A 112 -5.09 13.71 8.18
C ALA A 112 -3.75 13.23 8.75
N LYS A 113 -3.71 12.77 10.00
CA LYS A 113 -2.48 12.22 10.57
C LYS A 113 -2.13 10.89 9.90
N ARG A 114 -0.89 10.76 9.42
CA ARG A 114 -0.36 9.48 8.92
C ARG A 114 -0.03 8.60 10.13
N ILE A 115 -0.74 7.49 10.24
CA ILE A 115 -0.57 6.52 11.33
C ILE A 115 0.30 5.37 10.81
N TYR A 116 1.28 4.97 11.61
CA TYR A 116 2.05 3.75 11.39
C TYR A 116 1.46 2.63 12.23
N TYR A 117 1.27 1.47 11.60
CA TYR A 117 0.80 0.25 12.26
C TYR A 117 2.01 -0.66 12.46
N PRO A 118 2.67 -0.61 13.63
CA PRO A 118 3.75 -1.54 13.94
C PRO A 118 3.18 -2.96 14.03
N VAL A 119 4.01 -3.94 13.69
CA VAL A 119 3.72 -5.34 13.96
C VAL A 119 4.24 -5.65 15.36
N SER A 120 3.38 -6.22 16.21
CA SER A 120 3.76 -6.54 17.59
C SER A 120 4.76 -7.70 17.64
N ASN A 121 5.67 -7.67 18.61
CA ASN A 121 6.54 -8.82 18.86
C ASN A 121 5.73 -9.97 19.49
N ASN A 122 6.08 -11.19 19.10
CA ASN A 122 5.52 -12.40 19.71
C ASN A 122 6.42 -12.88 20.84
N LYS A 123 5.83 -13.38 21.93
CA LYS A 123 6.59 -13.98 23.04
C LYS A 123 7.24 -15.30 22.63
N GLU A 124 6.51 -16.10 21.86
CA GLU A 124 6.94 -17.38 21.31
C GLU A 124 6.81 -17.35 19.78
N PRO A 125 7.56 -18.19 19.04
CA PRO A 125 7.36 -18.35 17.61
C PRO A 125 5.92 -18.76 17.27
N ILE A 126 5.30 -18.06 16.33
CA ILE A 126 4.02 -18.48 15.75
C ILE A 126 4.30 -19.58 14.74
N VAL A 127 3.62 -20.72 14.89
CA VAL A 127 3.65 -21.82 13.93
C VAL A 127 2.28 -21.91 13.28
N ALA A 128 2.25 -21.80 11.96
CA ALA A 128 1.05 -21.83 11.15
C ALA A 128 1.23 -22.84 10.01
N ILE A 129 0.22 -23.67 9.78
CA ILE A 129 0.22 -24.71 8.75
C ILE A 129 -1.03 -24.50 7.90
N GLY A 130 -0.85 -24.19 6.62
CA GLY A 130 -1.93 -24.10 5.65
C GLY A 130 -1.80 -25.18 4.59
N LYS A 131 -2.92 -25.54 3.97
CA LYS A 131 -2.99 -26.57 2.94
C LYS A 131 -3.92 -26.09 1.84
N ASP A 132 -3.54 -26.35 0.60
CA ASP A 132 -4.41 -26.14 -0.55
C ASP A 132 -4.17 -27.26 -1.55
N LYS A 133 -5.24 -27.70 -2.22
CA LYS A 133 -5.22 -28.81 -3.19
C LYS A 133 -4.30 -28.55 -4.40
N GLU A 134 -4.03 -27.27 -4.71
CA GLU A 134 -3.13 -26.85 -5.79
C GLU A 134 -1.68 -26.70 -5.33
N VAL A 135 -1.40 -26.92 -4.04
CA VAL A 135 -0.05 -26.92 -3.46
C VAL A 135 0.35 -28.37 -3.20
N ASP A 136 1.07 -28.96 -4.15
CA ASP A 136 1.51 -30.36 -4.13
C ASP A 136 2.88 -30.57 -3.46
N SER A 137 3.64 -29.49 -3.33
CA SER A 137 5.02 -29.50 -2.84
C SER A 137 5.11 -28.82 -1.48
N PRO A 138 5.57 -29.52 -0.43
CA PRO A 138 5.71 -28.91 0.89
C PRO A 138 6.83 -27.86 0.88
N SER A 139 6.58 -26.72 1.50
CA SER A 139 7.56 -25.65 1.70
C SER A 139 7.55 -25.17 3.14
N LEU A 140 8.73 -24.84 3.69
CA LEU A 140 8.88 -24.21 4.99
C LEU A 140 9.44 -22.80 4.81
N THR A 141 8.78 -21.82 5.41
CA THR A 141 9.25 -20.43 5.44
C THR A 141 9.39 -19.99 6.90
N SER A 142 10.52 -19.39 7.23
CA SER A 142 10.75 -18.75 8.54
C SER A 142 11.02 -17.27 8.32
N SER A 143 10.37 -16.43 9.14
CA SER A 143 10.56 -14.99 9.13
C SER A 143 10.91 -14.53 10.53
N SER A 144 11.96 -13.73 10.66
CA SER A 144 12.29 -13.03 11.90
C SER A 144 12.42 -11.55 11.59
N ASN A 145 11.77 -10.70 12.39
CA ASN A 145 11.81 -9.26 12.19
C ASN A 145 12.77 -8.66 13.23
N LYS A 146 13.99 -8.36 12.81
CA LYS A 146 14.98 -7.68 13.65
C LYS A 146 14.98 -6.20 13.26
N MET A 147 13.99 -5.44 13.72
CA MET A 147 14.01 -4.00 13.48
C MET A 147 15.18 -3.38 14.28
N PRO A 148 16.13 -2.65 13.65
CA PRO A 148 17.03 -1.81 14.41
C PRO A 148 16.17 -0.81 15.19
N HIS A 149 16.49 -0.58 16.48
CA HIS A 149 15.83 0.44 17.28
C HIS A 149 15.90 1.78 16.53
N ARG A 150 14.82 2.16 15.84
CA ARG A 150 14.65 3.53 15.37
C ARG A 150 14.35 4.34 16.61
N THR A 151 15.38 4.93 17.19
CA THR A 151 15.22 5.97 18.19
C THR A 151 14.30 7.03 17.59
N VAL A 152 13.10 7.15 18.15
CA VAL A 152 12.22 8.28 17.83
C VAL A 152 13.02 9.53 18.22
N PRO A 153 13.31 10.47 17.30
CA PRO A 153 13.94 11.72 17.69
C PRO A 153 13.06 12.36 18.76
N LYS A 154 13.62 12.62 19.95
CA LYS A 154 12.94 13.46 20.94
C LYS A 154 12.74 14.80 20.27
N THR A 155 11.48 15.20 20.06
CA THR A 155 11.14 16.59 19.76
C THR A 155 11.60 17.44 20.95
N THR A 156 12.67 18.21 20.75
CA THR A 156 13.03 19.38 21.56
C THR A 156 12.02 20.50 21.37
#